data_AF-A0A0B6Z2C2-F1
#
_entry.id   AF-A0A0B6Z2C2-F1
#
_cell.length_a   1.000
_cell.length_b   1.000
_cell.length_c   1.000
_cell.angle_alpha   90.00
_cell.angle_beta   90.00
_cell.angle_gamma   90.00
#
_symmetry.space_group_name_H-M   'P 1'
#
loop_
_entity.id
_entity.type
_entity.pdbx_description
1 polymer ?
#
loop_
_entity_poly.entity_id
_entity_poly.type
_entity_poly.pdbx_seq_one_letter_code
_entity_poly.pdbx_strand_id
1 'polypeptide(L)'
;RQADCHINNLYSTCFWKLVQERGFSPVQAGERLKGTMATDKYELLFKELNINYNTLSELYRKGTVIIRPKDTETKDSADAISNSYRTNKSAYTKEDKKL
;
A
#
# COMPACT_ATOMS: atom_id res chain seq x y z
N ARG A 1 12.72 -6.22 -5.56
CA ARG A 1 11.85 -6.25 -4.36
C ARG A 1 10.74 -5.20 -4.42
N GLN A 2 11.02 -3.92 -4.69
CA GLN A 2 9.94 -2.91 -4.84
C GLN A 2 9.06 -3.17 -6.07
N ALA A 3 9.65 -3.50 -7.22
CA ALA A 3 8.90 -3.87 -8.43
C ALA A 3 8.00 -5.09 -8.19
N ASP A 4 8.52 -6.13 -7.51
CA ASP A 4 7.75 -7.32 -7.14
C ASP A 4 6.56 -6.96 -6.25
N CYS A 5 6.79 -6.11 -5.23
CA CYS A 5 5.74 -5.60 -4.35
C CYS A 5 4.66 -4.86 -5.15
N HIS A 6 5.06 -4.00 -6.07
CA HIS A 6 4.13 -3.23 -6.89
C HIS A 6 3.25 -4.13 -7.77
N ILE A 7 3.85 -5.12 -8.44
CA ILE A 7 3.14 -6.09 -9.30
C ILE A 7 2.17 -6.93 -8.46
N ASN A 8 2.64 -7.43 -7.31
CA ASN A 8 1.83 -8.26 -6.42
C ASN A 8 0.68 -7.46 -5.79
N ASN A 9 0.93 -6.22 -5.39
CA ASN A 9 -0.09 -5.36 -4.81
C ASN A 9 -1.16 -4.99 -5.85
N LEU A 10 -0.77 -4.69 -7.09
CA LEU A 10 -1.72 -4.40 -8.17
C LEU A 10 -2.63 -5.61 -8.44
N TYR A 11 -2.05 -6.81 -8.58
CA TYR A 11 -2.83 -8.03 -8.74
C TYR A 11 -3.77 -8.27 -7.55
N SER A 12 -3.25 -8.20 -6.33
CA SER A 12 -4.02 -8.48 -5.11
C SER A 12 -5.17 -7.50 -4.92
N THR A 13 -4.94 -6.22 -5.23
CA THR A 13 -5.98 -5.19 -5.16
C THR A 13 -7.11 -5.52 -6.14
N CYS A 14 -6.80 -5.81 -7.41
CA CYS A 14 -7.82 -6.19 -8.38
C CYS A 14 -8.57 -7.45 -7.95
N PHE A 15 -7.84 -8.48 -7.53
CA PHE A 15 -8.41 -9.78 -7.16
C PHE A 15 -9.41 -9.64 -6.01
N TRP A 16 -9.01 -9.01 -4.91
CA TRP A 16 -9.88 -8.87 -3.74
C TRP A 16 -11.05 -7.93 -4.00
N LYS A 17 -10.87 -6.90 -4.82
CA LYS A 17 -11.98 -6.02 -5.19
C LYS A 17 -13.01 -6.71 -6.08
N LEU A 18 -12.58 -7.57 -7.01
CA LEU A 18 -13.50 -8.41 -7.78
C LEU A 18 -14.28 -9.38 -6.89
N VAL A 19 -13.62 -10.02 -5.92
CA VAL A 19 -14.28 -10.95 -5.00
C VAL A 19 -15.26 -10.21 -4.08
N GLN A 20 -14.85 -9.09 -3.49
CA GLN A 20 -15.63 -8.39 -2.46
C GLN A 20 -16.72 -7.47 -3.03
N GLU A 21 -16.42 -6.69 -4.07
CA GLU A 21 -17.33 -5.64 -4.57
C GLU A 21 -18.10 -6.07 -5.83
N ARG A 22 -17.64 -7.09 -6.55
CA ARG A 22 -18.31 -7.63 -7.73
C ARG A 22 -18.92 -9.02 -7.47
N GLY A 23 -18.67 -9.62 -6.30
CA GLY A 23 -19.24 -10.91 -5.90
C GLY A 23 -18.68 -12.10 -6.68
N PHE A 24 -17.50 -11.97 -7.27
CA PHE A 24 -16.89 -13.05 -8.05
C PHE A 24 -16.38 -14.15 -7.11
N SER A 25 -16.43 -15.41 -7.57
CA SER A 25 -15.72 -16.48 -6.87
C SER A 25 -14.20 -16.30 -7.01
N PRO A 26 -13.38 -16.82 -6.09
CA PRO A 26 -11.92 -16.77 -6.20
C PRO A 26 -11.41 -17.35 -7.53
N VAL A 27 -12.07 -18.39 -8.04
CA VAL A 27 -11.74 -19.01 -9.33
C VAL A 27 -12.03 -18.06 -10.49
N GLN A 28 -13.22 -17.46 -10.52
CA GLN A 28 -13.63 -16.52 -11.56
C GLN A 28 -12.75 -15.26 -11.58
N ALA A 29 -12.43 -14.71 -10.41
CA ALA A 29 -11.53 -13.55 -10.31
C ALA A 29 -10.11 -13.89 -10.80
N GLY A 30 -9.60 -15.07 -10.45
CA GLY A 30 -8.30 -15.57 -10.92
C GLY A 30 -8.26 -15.74 -12.43
N GLU A 31 -9.32 -16.30 -13.02
CA GLU A 31 -9.46 -16.52 -14.46
C GLU A 31 -9.61 -15.20 -15.22
N ARG A 32 -10.37 -14.24 -14.68
CA ARG A 32 -10.50 -12.88 -15.25
C ARG A 32 -9.19 -12.13 -15.30
N LEU A 33 -8.33 -12.32 -14.30
CA LEU A 33 -7.02 -11.66 -14.21
C LEU A 33 -5.90 -12.44 -14.91
N LYS A 34 -6.15 -13.67 -15.33
CA LYS A 34 -5.15 -14.53 -15.99
C LYS A 34 -4.76 -13.95 -17.35
N GLY A 35 -3.46 -13.82 -17.61
CA GLY A 35 -2.93 -13.30 -18.87
C GLY A 35 -3.06 -11.79 -19.07
N THR A 36 -3.63 -11.06 -18.11
CA THR A 36 -3.79 -9.60 -18.19
C THR A 36 -2.46 -8.87 -17.96
N MET A 37 -2.26 -7.76 -18.67
CA MET A 37 -1.13 -6.87 -18.47
C MET A 37 -1.36 -5.94 -17.27
N ALA A 38 -0.37 -5.12 -16.91
CA ALA A 38 -0.55 -4.13 -15.85
C ALA A 38 -1.59 -3.06 -16.25
N THR A 39 -1.56 -2.61 -17.51
CA THR A 39 -2.50 -1.61 -18.04
C THR A 39 -3.96 -2.06 -17.89
N ASP A 40 -4.26 -3.31 -18.26
CA ASP A 40 -5.63 -3.85 -18.13
C ASP A 40 -6.11 -3.84 -16.68
N LYS A 41 -5.22 -4.12 -15.72
CA LYS A 41 -5.54 -4.08 -14.28
C LYS A 41 -5.83 -2.66 -13.81
N TYR A 42 -5.09 -1.66 -14.29
CA TYR A 42 -5.37 -0.25 -14.01
C TYR A 42 -6.72 0.17 -14.58
N GLU A 43 -7.02 -0.24 -15.81
CA GLU A 43 -8.32 0.06 -16.44
C GLU A 43 -9.47 -0.62 -15.70
N LEU A 44 -9.31 -1.87 -15.27
CA LEU A 44 -10.29 -2.59 -14.46
C LEU A 44 -10.59 -1.84 -13.16
N LEU A 45 -9.54 -1.43 -12.42
CA LEU A 45 -9.72 -0.66 -11.18
C LEU A 45 -10.44 0.67 -11.43
N PHE A 46 -10.09 1.38 -12.49
CA PHE A 46 -10.64 2.70 -12.77
C PHE A 46 -12.07 2.63 -13.33
N LYS A 47 -12.30 1.82 -14.37
CA LYS A 47 -13.59 1.76 -15.08
C LYS A 47 -14.62 0.94 -14.34
N GLU A 48 -14.23 -0.24 -13.86
CA GLU A 48 -15.18 -1.16 -13.24
C GLU A 48 -15.34 -0.82 -11.75
N LEU A 49 -14.26 -0.58 -11.02
CA LEU A 49 -14.31 -0.42 -9.56
C LEU A 49 -14.30 1.04 -9.09
N ASN A 50 -14.15 2.00 -10.01
CA ASN A 50 -14.04 3.44 -9.71
C ASN A 50 -12.95 3.75 -8.66
N ILE A 51 -11.85 2.98 -8.67
CA ILE A 51 -10.70 3.15 -7.77
C ILE A 51 -9.51 3.61 -8.58
N ASN A 52 -8.93 4.74 -8.18
CA ASN A 52 -7.64 5.16 -8.70
C ASN A 52 -6.52 4.46 -7.90
N TYR A 53 -5.77 3.56 -8.53
CA TYR A 53 -4.67 2.87 -7.83
C TYR A 53 -3.66 3.87 -7.23
N ASN A 54 -3.42 5.02 -7.87
CA ASN A 54 -2.46 6.00 -7.39
C ASN A 54 -2.90 6.74 -6.11
N THR A 55 -4.19 6.71 -5.77
CA THR A 55 -4.68 7.30 -4.51
C THR A 55 -4.61 6.33 -3.35
N LEU A 56 -4.30 5.05 -3.58
CA LEU A 56 -4.06 4.08 -2.52
C LEU A 56 -2.81 4.45 -1.71
N SER A 57 -2.84 4.07 -0.42
CA SER A 57 -1.75 4.31 0.53
C SER A 57 -0.39 3.91 -0.06
N GLU A 58 0.59 4.79 0.09
CA GLU A 58 1.94 4.55 -0.39
C GLU A 58 2.55 3.29 0.23
N LEU A 59 2.16 2.95 1.46
CA LEU A 59 2.58 1.74 2.15
C LEU A 59 2.32 0.49 1.30
N TYR A 60 1.14 0.41 0.68
CA TYR A 60 0.73 -0.75 -0.13
C TYR A 60 1.41 -0.76 -1.50
N ARG A 61 1.64 0.42 -2.09
CA ARG A 61 2.22 0.53 -3.44
C ARG A 61 3.74 0.44 -3.47
N LYS A 62 4.41 1.00 -2.47
CA LYS A 62 5.87 1.18 -2.43
C LYS A 62 6.54 0.32 -1.37
N GLY A 63 5.78 -0.26 -0.43
CA GLY A 63 6.30 -0.98 0.72
C GLY A 63 6.90 -0.06 1.77
N THR A 64 7.66 -0.63 2.70
CA THR A 64 8.41 0.10 3.73
C THR A 64 9.91 -0.16 3.57
N VAL A 65 10.72 0.89 3.71
CA VAL A 65 12.17 0.79 3.75
C VAL A 65 12.64 1.29 5.11
N ILE A 66 13.38 0.45 5.83
CA ILE A 66 14.00 0.82 7.10
C ILE A 66 15.46 1.18 6.80
N ILE A 67 15.82 2.43 7.07
CA ILE A 67 17.17 2.96 6.87
C ILE A 67 17.79 3.17 8.24
N ARG A 68 19.00 2.65 8.46
CA ARG A 68 19.80 3.01 9.63
C ARG A 68 20.34 4.43 9.42
N PRO A 69 19.95 5.42 10.24
CA PRO A 69 20.56 6.75 10.14
C PRO A 69 22.06 6.61 10.44
N LYS A 70 22.89 7.27 9.63
CA LYS A 70 24.31 7.44 9.98
C LYS A 70 24.38 8.53 11.04
N ASP A 71 25.16 8.30 12.08
CA ASP A 71 25.48 9.34 13.05
C ASP A 71 26.25 10.43 12.31
N THR A 72 25.55 11.49 11.91
CA THR A 72 26.20 12.71 11.45
C THR A 72 26.76 13.35 12.71
N GLU A 73 28.08 13.31 12.88
CA GLU A 73 28.77 14.23 13.78
C GLU A 73 28.63 15.65 13.22
N THR A 74 27.45 16.21 13.34
CA THR A 74 27.18 17.63 13.19
C THR A 74 26.52 18.06 14.49
N LYS A 75 27.34 18.66 15.33
CA LYS A 75 26.88 19.56 16.39
C LYS A 75 25.93 20.57 15.72
N ASP A 76 24.85 20.88 16.42
CA ASP A 76 23.87 21.92 16.11
C ASP A 76 22.79 21.53 15.09
N SER A 77 21.76 20.80 15.55
CA SER A 77 20.32 20.92 15.20
C SER A 77 19.53 19.72 15.74
N ALA A 78 19.53 19.52 17.06
CA ALA A 78 18.89 18.36 17.71
C ALA A 78 17.35 18.42 17.75
N ASP A 79 16.74 19.56 17.39
CA ASP A 79 15.32 19.81 17.73
C ASP A 79 14.31 19.44 16.61
N ALA A 80 14.74 19.33 15.35
CA ALA A 80 13.80 19.08 14.23
C ALA A 80 13.50 17.59 14.02
N ILE A 81 14.52 16.75 14.14
CA ILE A 81 14.38 15.31 13.87
C ILE A 81 13.58 14.65 15.01
N SER A 82 13.70 15.18 16.25
CA SER A 82 13.02 14.67 17.45
C SER A 82 11.50 14.59 17.37
N ASN A 83 10.89 15.50 16.63
CA ASN A 83 9.44 15.59 16.55
C ASN A 83 8.83 14.62 15.52
N SER A 84 9.60 14.15 14.54
CA SER A 84 9.09 13.25 13.48
C SER A 84 8.85 11.82 13.97
N TYR A 85 9.67 11.31 14.90
CA TYR A 85 9.48 9.97 15.49
C TYR A 85 8.52 9.94 16.68
N ARG A 86 8.24 11.10 17.30
CA ARG A 86 7.30 11.19 18.42
C ARG A 86 5.84 11.23 17.93
N THR A 87 5.57 11.90 16.81
CA THR A 87 4.23 11.95 16.19
C THR A 87 3.80 10.58 15.65
N ASN A 88 4.71 9.80 15.06
CA ASN A 88 4.41 8.47 14.53
C ASN A 88 4.15 7.40 15.60
N LYS A 89 4.66 7.56 16.83
CA LYS A 89 4.40 6.60 17.93
C LYS A 89 3.07 6.85 18.65
N SER A 90 2.60 8.11 18.69
CA SER A 90 1.34 8.46 19.35
C SER A 90 0.09 8.05 18.55
N ALA A 91 0.20 7.89 17.22
CA ALA A 91 -0.93 7.52 16.37
C ALA A 91 -1.35 6.04 16.49
N TYR A 92 -0.52 5.18 17.11
CA TYR A 92 -0.76 3.72 17.18
C TYR A 92 -1.19 3.21 18.56
N THR A 93 -1.62 4.06 19.50
CA THR A 93 -1.97 3.59 20.87
C THR A 93 -3.30 4.03 21.46
N LYS A 94 -4.20 4.64 20.68
CA LYS A 94 -5.62 4.83 21.05
C LYS A 94 -6.36 4.83 19.71
N GLU A 95 -6.90 3.72 19.20
CA GLU A 95 -8.30 3.34 19.42
C GLU A 95 -8.60 1.82 19.41
N ASP A 96 -7.65 0.93 19.12
CA ASP A 96 -7.92 -0.53 19.04
C ASP A 96 -7.86 -1.28 20.40
N LYS A 97 -8.43 -0.68 21.45
CA LYS A 97 -8.74 -1.38 22.72
C LYS A 97 -10.18 -1.12 23.16
N LYS A 98 -11.13 -1.31 22.24
CA LYS A 98 -12.54 -1.47 22.62
C LYS A 98 -13.25 -2.51 21.76
N LEU A 99 -12.98 -3.77 22.08
CA LEU A 99 -14.00 -4.80 22.22
C LEU A 99 -13.61 -5.72 23.39
#